data_AF-A0A9E8JPL2-F1
#
_entry.id   AF-A0A9E8JPL2-F1
#
_cell.length_a   1.000
_cell.length_b   1.000
_cell.length_c   1.000
_cell.angle_alpha   90.00
_cell.angle_beta   90.00
_cell.angle_gamma   90.00
#
_symmetry.space_group_name_H-M   'P 1'
#
loop_
_entity.id
_entity.type
_entity.pdbx_description
1 polymer ?
#
loop_
_entity_poly.entity_id
_entity_poly.type
_entity_poly.pdbx_seq_one_letter_code
_entity_poly.pdbx_strand_id
1 'polypeptide(L)'
;MVSLLSAHDVQTALAAYVQQRRKALKWSRAELAVRSTVPAPTIKKFETTGQISLRQLLLLWQCVDNLQRLHALTQESAQKAMPRSLAEVLAE
;
A
#
# COMPACT_ATOMS: atom_id res chain seq x y z
N MET A 1 11.94 -0.58 21.18
CA MET A 1 12.85 -0.09 20.13
C MET A 1 12.05 0.79 19.20
N VAL A 2 12.39 2.07 19.10
CA VAL A 2 11.81 2.95 18.08
C VAL A 2 12.57 2.68 16.79
N SER A 3 11.87 2.23 15.75
CA SER A 3 12.47 2.10 14.41
C SER A 3 12.95 3.47 13.94
N LEU A 4 14.09 3.54 13.26
CA LEU A 4 14.54 4.77 12.58
C LEU A 4 13.63 5.15 11.39
N LEU A 5 12.70 4.26 11.02
CA LEU A 5 11.68 4.52 10.01
C LEU A 5 10.57 5.40 10.59
N SER A 6 10.49 6.64 10.12
CA SER A 6 9.44 7.58 10.51
C SER A 6 8.16 7.39 9.68
N ALA A 7 7.06 7.97 10.15
CA ALA A 7 5.82 8.04 9.37
C ALA A 7 6.03 8.76 8.03
N HIS A 8 6.91 9.76 7.99
CA HIS A 8 7.22 10.50 6.77
C HIS A 8 7.96 9.63 5.73
N ASP A 9 8.87 8.77 6.19
CA ASP A 9 9.60 7.84 5.32
C ASP A 9 8.62 6.86 4.65
N VAL A 10 7.68 6.31 5.44
CA VAL A 10 6.65 5.41 4.92
C VAL A 10 5.72 6.14 3.94
N GLN A 11 5.29 7.37 4.24
CA GLN A 11 4.47 8.17 3.33
C GLN A 11 5.17 8.41 1.98
N THR A 12 6.45 8.79 2.04
CA THR A 12 7.27 9.05 0.85
C THR A 12 7.47 7.78 0.03
N ALA A 13 7.75 6.65 0.69
CA ALA A 13 7.88 5.36 0.04
C ALA A 13 6.58 4.90 -0.64
N LEU A 14 5.43 5.06 0.02
CA LEU A 14 4.12 4.73 -0.56
C LEU A 14 3.79 5.61 -1.77
N ALA A 15 4.07 6.92 -1.70
CA ALA A 15 3.87 7.84 -2.83
C ALA A 15 4.76 7.50 -4.02
N ALA A 16 6.04 7.22 -3.78
CA ALA A 16 6.97 6.77 -4.81
C ALA A 16 6.51 5.45 -5.44
N TYR A 17 6.05 4.49 -4.62
CA TYR A 17 5.54 3.21 -5.09
C TYR A 17 4.34 3.38 -6.03
N VAL A 18 3.30 4.11 -5.61
CA VAL A 18 2.10 4.37 -6.42
C VAL A 18 2.48 5.10 -7.72
N GLN A 19 3.38 6.09 -7.66
CA GLN A 19 3.85 6.81 -8.84
C GLN A 19 4.56 5.89 -9.83
N GLN A 20 5.45 5.03 -9.35
CA GLN A 20 6.19 4.08 -10.19
C GLN A 20 5.23 3.10 -10.88
N ARG A 21 4.26 2.54 -10.15
CA ARG A 21 3.24 1.65 -10.71
C ARG A 21 2.39 2.35 -11.77
N ARG A 22 1.93 3.58 -11.51
CA ARG A 22 1.20 4.37 -12.51
C ARG A 22 2.02 4.58 -13.78
N LYS A 23 3.31 4.94 -13.65
CA LYS A 23 4.22 5.13 -14.79
C LYS A 23 4.47 3.83 -15.55
N ALA A 24 4.62 2.70 -14.86
CA ALA A 24 4.78 1.38 -15.49
C ALA A 24 3.54 0.98 -16.32
N LEU A 25 2.35 1.37 -15.87
CA LEU A 25 1.08 1.22 -16.60
C LEU A 25 0.90 2.25 -17.73
N LYS A 26 1.88 3.16 -17.92
CA LYS A 26 1.86 4.27 -18.90
C LYS A 26 0.70 5.25 -18.72
N TRP A 27 0.14 5.36 -17.52
CA TRP A 27 -0.95 6.29 -17.25
C TRP A 27 -0.42 7.66 -16.82
N SER A 28 -0.97 8.71 -17.39
CA SER A 28 -0.92 10.07 -16.86
C SER A 28 -1.69 10.17 -15.54
N ARG A 29 -1.52 11.30 -14.83
CA ARG A 29 -2.33 11.59 -13.64
C ARG A 29 -3.82 11.77 -13.98
N ALA A 30 -4.13 12.27 -15.18
CA ALA A 30 -5.50 12.42 -15.65
C ALA A 30 -6.16 11.05 -15.86
N GLU A 31 -5.45 10.10 -16.48
CA GLU A 31 -5.96 8.73 -16.65
C GLU A 31 -6.17 8.01 -15.32
N LEU A 32 -5.23 8.15 -14.37
CA LEU A 32 -5.44 7.58 -13.03
C LEU A 32 -6.61 8.27 -12.30
N ALA A 33 -6.82 9.56 -12.51
CA ALA A 33 -7.95 10.29 -11.91
C ALA A 33 -9.30 9.74 -12.39
N VAL A 34 -9.43 9.48 -13.69
CA VAL A 34 -10.65 8.87 -14.25
C VAL A 34 -10.90 7.48 -13.66
N ARG A 35 -9.86 6.65 -13.52
CA ARG A 35 -9.98 5.28 -12.99
C ARG A 35 -10.28 5.22 -11.50
N SER A 36 -9.64 6.08 -10.72
CA SER A 36 -9.71 6.05 -9.25
C SER A 36 -10.76 6.98 -8.66
N THR A 37 -11.33 7.88 -9.47
CA THR A 37 -12.19 9.01 -9.04
C THR A 37 -11.49 10.03 -8.12
N VAL A 38 -10.17 9.93 -7.94
CA VAL A 38 -9.36 10.90 -7.19
C VAL A 38 -8.89 12.01 -8.13
N PRO A 39 -9.15 13.29 -7.85
CA PRO A 39 -8.79 14.38 -8.76
C PRO A 39 -7.28 14.40 -9.08
N ALA A 40 -6.93 14.68 -10.35
CA ALA A 40 -5.54 14.78 -10.79
C ALA A 40 -4.68 15.78 -9.97
N PRO A 41 -5.19 16.93 -9.49
CA PRO A 41 -4.45 17.80 -8.56
C PRO A 41 -4.13 17.13 -7.23
N THR A 42 -5.04 16.31 -6.70
CA THR A 42 -4.83 15.52 -5.48
C THR A 42 -3.78 14.44 -5.70
N ILE A 43 -3.82 13.73 -6.83
CA ILE A 43 -2.77 12.77 -7.21
C ILE A 43 -1.41 13.46 -7.32
N LYS A 44 -1.34 14.63 -7.96
CA LYS A 44 -0.10 15.42 -8.05
C LYS A 44 0.42 15.77 -6.65
N LYS A 45 -0.44 16.28 -5.75
CA LYS A 45 -0.05 16.62 -4.37
C LYS A 45 0.52 15.38 -3.67
N PHE A 46 -0.20 14.27 -3.70
CA PHE A 46 0.23 13.01 -3.08
C PHE A 46 1.60 12.54 -3.60
N GLU A 47 1.78 12.48 -4.93
CA GLU A 47 3.05 12.03 -5.51
C GLU A 47 4.22 12.96 -5.25
N THR A 48 3.97 14.23 -4.93
CA THR A 48 5.02 15.22 -4.65
C THR A 48 5.32 15.33 -3.15
N THR A 49 4.32 15.18 -2.28
CA THR A 49 4.47 15.48 -0.84
C THR A 49 4.23 14.28 0.08
N GLY A 50 3.73 13.16 -0.44
CA GLY A 50 3.30 12.00 0.36
C GLY A 50 1.96 12.20 1.08
N GLN A 51 1.33 13.37 0.96
CA GLN A 51 0.11 13.69 1.70
C GLN A 51 -1.16 13.36 0.93
N ILE A 52 -2.00 12.51 1.52
CA ILE A 52 -3.33 12.15 1.01
C ILE A 52 -4.18 11.58 2.15
N SER A 53 -5.51 11.53 1.99
CA SER A 53 -6.38 10.77 2.90
C SER A 53 -6.24 9.25 2.69
N LEU A 54 -6.46 8.45 3.74
CA LEU A 54 -6.43 6.99 3.64
C LEU A 54 -7.39 6.45 2.58
N ARG A 55 -8.64 6.94 2.54
CA ARG A 55 -9.62 6.53 1.53
C ARG A 55 -9.10 6.71 0.10
N GLN A 56 -8.53 7.88 -0.19
CA GLN A 56 -8.01 8.16 -1.53
C GLN A 56 -6.76 7.33 -1.83
N LEU A 57 -5.89 7.07 -0.85
CA LEU A 57 -4.77 6.15 -1.02
C LEU A 57 -5.26 4.76 -1.45
N LEU A 58 -6.28 4.20 -0.79
CA LEU A 58 -6.85 2.90 -1.15
C LEU A 58 -7.45 2.90 -2.58
N LEU A 59 -8.12 3.98 -2.97
CA LEU A 59 -8.65 4.16 -4.34
C LEU A 59 -7.56 4.23 -5.39
N LEU A 60 -6.42 4.89 -5.10
CA LEU A 60 -5.27 4.87 -6.01
C LEU A 60 -4.64 3.47 -6.06
N TRP A 61 -4.48 2.84 -4.90
CA TRP A 61 -3.84 1.53 -4.77
C TRP A 61 -4.55 0.46 -5.59
N GLN A 62 -5.87 0.31 -5.43
CA GLN A 62 -6.66 -0.68 -6.19
C GLN A 62 -6.58 -0.51 -7.71
N CYS A 63 -6.24 0.69 -8.20
CA CYS A 63 -6.05 0.93 -9.63
C CYS A 63 -4.66 0.53 -10.12
N VAL A 64 -3.62 0.67 -9.30
CA VAL A 64 -2.22 0.50 -9.73
C VAL A 64 -1.57 -0.79 -9.20
N ASP A 65 -2.19 -1.43 -8.22
CA ASP A 65 -1.74 -2.69 -7.63
C ASP A 65 -2.87 -3.44 -6.89
N ASN A 66 -2.59 -4.63 -6.39
CA ASN A 66 -3.56 -5.46 -5.69
C ASN A 66 -3.82 -4.95 -4.26
N LEU A 67 -5.07 -4.54 -3.99
CA LEU A 67 -5.52 -4.06 -2.68
C LEU A 67 -5.41 -5.13 -1.57
N GLN A 68 -5.40 -6.43 -1.94
CA GLN A 68 -5.20 -7.53 -1.00
C GLN A 68 -3.89 -7.41 -0.21
N ARG A 69 -2.85 -6.78 -0.78
CA ARG A 69 -1.58 -6.55 -0.07
C ARG A 69 -1.73 -5.64 1.15
N LEU A 70 -2.60 -4.63 1.05
CA LEU A 70 -2.93 -3.75 2.19
C LEU A 70 -3.91 -4.43 3.14
N HIS A 71 -4.90 -5.16 2.60
CA HIS A 71 -5.84 -5.92 3.42
C HIS A 71 -5.13 -6.98 4.28
N ALA A 72 -4.08 -7.62 3.76
CA ALA A 72 -3.29 -8.59 4.52
C ALA A 72 -2.65 -8.01 5.79
N LEU A 73 -2.45 -6.68 5.87
CA LEU A 73 -1.94 -6.02 7.09
C LEU A 73 -2.94 -6.06 8.25
N THR A 74 -4.24 -6.26 7.97
CA THR A 74 -5.29 -6.38 9.00
C THR A 74 -5.52 -7.81 9.43
N GLN A 75 -4.90 -8.78 8.75
CA GLN A 75 -5.02 -10.19 9.10
C GLN A 75 -3.90 -10.51 10.09
N GLU A 76 -4.27 -10.62 11.36
CA GLU A 76 -3.39 -10.66 12.54
C GLU A 76 -2.44 -11.90 12.60
N SER A 77 -2.50 -12.83 11.63
CA SER A 77 -1.72 -14.08 11.67
C SER A 77 -1.66 -14.82 10.33
N ALA A 78 -0.73 -14.42 9.46
CA ALA A 78 0.08 -15.39 8.70
C ALA A 78 1.50 -15.52 9.28
N GLN A 79 1.70 -15.01 10.50
CA GLN A 79 2.62 -15.65 11.42
C GLN A 79 2.04 -17.03 11.69
N LYS A 80 2.40 -17.99 10.83
CA LYS A 80 2.29 -19.42 11.10
C LYS A 80 2.64 -19.57 12.58
N ALA A 81 1.67 -20.00 13.39
CA ALA A 81 1.95 -20.34 14.77
C ALA A 81 3.15 -21.29 14.70
N MET A 82 4.32 -20.83 15.14
CA MET A 82 5.47 -21.69 15.28
C MET A 82 4.96 -22.83 16.18
N PRO A 83 4.96 -24.10 15.74
CA PRO A 83 4.38 -25.17 16.54
C PRO A 83 5.04 -25.11 17.90
N ARG A 84 4.22 -24.93 18.93
CA ARG A 84 4.73 -24.68 20.28
C ARG A 84 5.16 -25.98 20.95
N SER A 85 4.97 -27.11 20.27
CA SER A 85 5.31 -28.44 20.75
C SER A 85 5.60 -29.42 19.63
N LEU A 86 6.38 -30.46 19.96
CA LEU A 86 6.66 -31.61 19.10
C LEU A 86 5.39 -32.43 18.77
N ALA A 87 4.38 -32.40 19.66
CA ALA A 87 3.12 -33.10 19.47
C ALA A 87 2.29 -32.54 18.31
N GLU A 88 2.30 -31.22 18.08
CA GLU A 88 1.61 -30.58 16.96
C GLU A 88 2.25 -30.91 15.61
N VAL A 89 3.56 -31.17 15.57
CA VAL A 89 4.29 -31.52 14.33
C VAL A 89 4.00 -32.95 13.87
N LEU A 90 3.65 -33.85 14.79
CA LEU A 90 3.39 -35.26 14.50
C LEU A 90 1.94 -35.55 14.09
N ALA A 91 1.07 -34.53 14.12
CA ALA A 91 -0.36 -34.64 13.81
C ALA A 91 -0.74 -34.15 12.40
N GLU A 92 0.22 -33.61 11.63
CA GLU A 92 0.14 -33.39 10.18
C GLU A 92 0.73 -34.57 9.40
#